data_AF-A0A496VJH2-F1
#
_entry.id   AF-A0A496VJH2-F1
#
_cell.length_a   1.000
_cell.length_b   1.000
_cell.length_c   1.000
_cell.angle_alpha   90.00
_cell.angle_beta   90.00
_cell.angle_gamma   90.00
#
_symmetry.space_group_name_H-M   'P 1'
#
loop_
_entity.id
_entity.type
_entity.pdbx_description
1 polymer ?
#
loop_
_entity_poly.entity_id
_entity_poly.type
_entity_poly.pdbx_seq_one_letter_code
_entity_poly.pdbx_strand_id
1 'polypeptide(L)'
;MLKYFCTTTYMQESEELYKKIETEINNIPPNEALNDKWVKLAGFIAPLNNYNDLITEFLLVPYFGACIHVPPPPANQTVLVEVAPDYGIRQEDASNIFLVSGQIRITAQKTGIGEASYSIKNAMIEIYIE
;
A
#
# COMPACT_ATOMS: atom_id res chain seq x y z
N MET A 1 30.93 27.81 -28.39
CA MET A 1 30.11 26.64 -28.77
C MET A 1 30.23 25.59 -27.66
N LEU A 2 29.68 25.88 -26.47
CA LEU A 2 29.81 25.06 -25.25
C LEU A 2 28.63 25.48 -24.36
N LYS A 3 27.57 24.66 -24.29
CA LYS A 3 26.51 24.68 -23.24
C LYS A 3 25.28 23.80 -23.56
N TYR A 4 25.43 22.59 -24.10
CA TYR A 4 24.26 21.68 -24.23
C TYR A 4 24.54 20.19 -23.98
N PHE A 5 25.77 19.82 -23.60
CA PHE A 5 26.15 18.41 -23.41
C PHE A 5 26.05 17.89 -21.96
N CYS A 6 25.68 18.75 -20.99
CA CYS A 6 25.74 18.39 -19.56
C CYS A 6 24.39 17.95 -18.96
N THR A 7 23.25 18.30 -19.58
CA THR A 7 21.94 18.03 -18.95
C THR A 7 21.44 16.61 -19.17
N THR A 8 21.79 15.96 -20.28
CA THR A 8 21.21 14.65 -20.65
C THR A 8 21.83 13.49 -19.88
N THR A 9 23.15 13.51 -19.65
CA THR A 9 23.86 12.44 -18.93
C THR A 9 23.58 12.48 -17.43
N TYR A 10 23.51 13.66 -16.81
CA TYR A 10 23.14 13.81 -15.39
C TYR A 10 21.71 13.33 -15.11
N MET A 11 20.77 13.59 -16.02
CA MET A 11 19.40 13.06 -15.88
C MET A 11 19.38 11.53 -16.00
N GLN A 12 20.14 10.95 -16.93
CA GLN A 12 20.22 9.49 -17.09
C GLN A 12 20.84 8.78 -15.88
N GLU A 13 21.96 9.29 -15.35
CA GLU A 13 22.59 8.75 -14.14
C GLU A 13 21.66 8.87 -12.93
N SER A 14 20.89 9.96 -12.84
CA SER A 14 19.91 10.13 -11.77
C SER A 14 18.78 9.11 -11.87
N GLU A 15 18.21 8.88 -13.06
CA GLU A 15 17.15 7.90 -13.29
C GLU A 15 17.62 6.48 -13.00
N GLU A 16 18.85 6.13 -13.41
CA GLU A 16 19.44 4.83 -13.12
C GLU A 16 19.64 4.62 -11.61
N LEU A 17 20.11 5.66 -10.91
CA LEU A 17 20.26 5.64 -9.47
C LEU A 17 18.90 5.49 -8.76
N TYR A 18 17.88 6.26 -9.18
CA TYR A 18 16.53 6.17 -8.62
C TYR A 18 15.95 4.77 -8.81
N LYS A 19 16.05 4.22 -10.03
CA LYS A 19 15.57 2.87 -10.33
C LYS A 19 16.27 1.80 -9.50
N LYS A 20 17.58 1.97 -9.26
CA LYS A 20 18.33 1.06 -8.39
C LYS A 20 17.84 1.12 -6.96
N ILE A 21 17.64 2.32 -6.42
CA ILE A 21 17.09 2.53 -5.07
C ILE A 21 15.69 1.89 -4.96
N GLU A 22 14.81 2.14 -5.92
CA GLU A 22 13.46 1.54 -5.95
C GLU A 22 13.52 0.01 -5.98
N THR A 23 14.43 -0.55 -6.77
CA THR A 23 14.61 -2.02 -6.86
C THR A 23 15.03 -2.60 -5.52
N GLU A 24 16.02 -1.98 -4.86
CA GLU A 24 16.48 -2.43 -3.54
C GLU A 24 15.39 -2.30 -2.49
N ILE A 25 14.65 -1.18 -2.49
CA ILE A 25 13.54 -0.93 -1.56
C ILE A 25 12.40 -1.95 -1.74
N ASN A 26 12.02 -2.26 -2.98
CA ASN A 26 10.97 -3.22 -3.28
C ASN A 26 11.37 -4.67 -2.96
N ASN A 27 12.68 -4.97 -2.94
CA ASN A 27 13.20 -6.29 -2.59
C ASN A 27 13.37 -6.50 -1.08
N ILE A 28 13.09 -5.50 -0.23
CA ILE A 28 13.21 -5.67 1.22
C ILE A 28 12.16 -6.70 1.67
N PRO A 29 12.58 -7.82 2.31
CA PRO A 29 11.66 -8.88 2.69
C PRO A 29 10.67 -8.42 3.78
N PRO A 30 9.51 -9.08 3.88
CA PRO A 30 8.61 -8.88 5.01
C PRO A 30 9.23 -9.42 6.31
N ASN A 31 8.71 -8.95 7.45
CA ASN A 31 9.10 -9.46 8.76
C ASN A 31 8.37 -10.77 9.05
N GLU A 32 9.08 -11.89 8.92
CA GLU A 32 8.60 -13.26 9.18
C GLU A 32 7.93 -13.42 10.56
N ALA A 33 8.35 -12.66 11.58
CA ALA A 33 7.78 -12.74 12.91
C ALA A 33 6.31 -12.26 13.01
N LEU A 34 5.85 -11.51 12.00
CA LEU A 34 4.47 -11.04 11.92
C LEU A 34 3.52 -12.10 11.35
N ASN A 35 4.03 -13.14 10.67
CA ASN A 35 3.16 -14.13 10.09
C ASN A 35 2.27 -14.79 11.16
N ASP A 36 0.97 -14.85 10.87
CA ASP A 36 -0.09 -15.43 11.70
C ASP A 36 -0.40 -14.66 12.99
N LYS A 37 0.18 -13.48 13.17
CA LYS A 37 -0.10 -12.63 14.35
C LYS A 37 -1.43 -11.91 14.22
N TRP A 38 -2.09 -11.75 15.37
CA TRP A 38 -3.20 -10.83 15.47
C TRP A 38 -2.65 -9.41 15.61
N VAL A 39 -3.09 -8.51 14.74
CA VAL A 39 -2.61 -7.12 14.69
C VAL A 39 -3.76 -6.13 14.65
N LYS A 40 -3.47 -4.89 15.04
CA LYS A 40 -4.31 -3.71 14.81
C LYS A 40 -3.41 -2.64 14.20
N LEU A 41 -3.71 -2.22 12.97
CA LEU A 41 -2.90 -1.30 12.18
C LEU A 41 -3.72 -0.07 11.82
N ALA A 42 -3.12 1.11 11.97
CA ALA A 42 -3.69 2.35 11.45
C ALA A 42 -3.15 2.62 10.04
N GLY A 43 -3.99 3.09 9.13
CA GLY A 43 -3.55 3.49 7.80
C GLY A 43 -4.66 4.11 6.94
N PHE A 44 -4.27 4.47 5.73
CA PHE A 44 -5.17 4.97 4.70
C PHE A 44 -5.54 3.86 3.72
N ILE A 45 -6.62 4.08 2.98
CA ILE A 45 -7.21 3.08 2.09
C ILE A 45 -6.99 3.49 0.63
N ALA A 46 -6.39 2.58 -0.15
CA ALA A 46 -6.38 2.65 -1.61
C ALA A 46 -7.32 1.56 -2.17
N PRO A 47 -8.54 1.91 -2.61
CA PRO A 47 -9.56 0.94 -2.99
C PRO A 47 -9.16 0.06 -4.18
N LEU A 48 -9.53 -1.23 -4.14
CA LEU A 48 -9.32 -2.21 -5.23
C LEU A 48 -10.65 -2.73 -5.77
N ASN A 49 -11.56 -3.14 -4.88
CA ASN A 49 -12.84 -3.71 -5.26
C ASN A 49 -13.97 -3.24 -4.35
N ASN A 50 -15.15 -3.09 -4.95
CA ASN A 50 -16.36 -2.61 -4.29
C ASN A 50 -17.53 -3.56 -4.54
N TYR A 51 -18.41 -3.69 -3.55
CA TYR A 51 -19.69 -4.40 -3.67
C TYR A 51 -20.81 -3.51 -3.14
N ASN A 52 -21.87 -3.31 -3.94
CA ASN A 52 -22.98 -2.40 -3.60
C ASN A 52 -22.51 -1.03 -3.11
N ASP A 53 -21.59 -0.39 -3.85
CA ASP A 53 -20.98 0.92 -3.55
C ASP A 53 -20.18 1.01 -2.24
N LEU A 54 -19.89 -0.14 -1.61
CA LEU A 54 -19.02 -0.24 -0.45
C LEU A 54 -17.67 -0.84 -0.85
N ILE A 55 -16.59 -0.22 -0.39
CA ILE A 55 -15.23 -0.75 -0.57
C ILE A 55 -15.10 -2.01 0.30
N THR A 56 -14.73 -3.11 -0.35
CA THR A 56 -14.61 -4.45 0.27
C THR A 56 -13.21 -5.02 0.19
N GLU A 57 -12.42 -4.57 -0.79
CA GLU A 57 -11.02 -4.93 -0.92
C GLU A 57 -10.19 -3.67 -1.18
N PHE A 58 -9.06 -3.54 -0.49
CA PHE A 58 -8.19 -2.38 -0.62
C PHE A 58 -6.75 -2.66 -0.18
N LEU A 59 -5.83 -1.77 -0.54
CA LEU A 59 -4.51 -1.70 0.07
C LEU A 59 -4.55 -0.74 1.27
N LEU A 60 -4.15 -1.23 2.45
CA LEU A 60 -3.87 -0.38 3.60
C LEU A 60 -2.43 0.14 3.49
N VAL A 61 -2.28 1.46 3.49
CA VAL A 61 -1.02 2.16 3.22
C VAL A 61 -0.71 3.19 4.30
N PRO A 62 0.56 3.53 4.55
CA PRO A 62 0.96 4.38 5.68
C PRO A 62 0.74 5.89 5.44
N TYR A 63 0.47 6.32 4.21
CA TYR A 63 0.27 7.73 3.87
C TYR A 63 -0.86 7.95 2.87
N PHE A 64 -1.51 9.11 2.97
CA PHE A 64 -2.62 9.48 2.13
C PHE A 64 -2.19 9.67 0.66
N GLY A 65 -3.07 9.27 -0.27
CA GLY A 65 -2.85 9.44 -1.71
C GLY A 65 -1.86 8.45 -2.35
N ALA A 66 -1.35 7.48 -1.59
CA ALA A 66 -0.51 6.42 -2.12
C ALA A 66 -1.22 5.66 -3.26
N CYS A 67 -0.43 5.17 -4.22
CA CYS A 67 -0.89 4.37 -5.37
C CYS A 67 -1.73 5.13 -6.43
N ILE A 68 -2.21 6.34 -6.12
CA ILE A 68 -3.06 7.13 -7.04
C ILE A 68 -2.38 8.45 -7.42
N HIS A 69 -1.88 9.20 -6.43
CA HIS A 69 -1.28 10.52 -6.65
C HIS A 69 0.24 10.52 -6.53
N VAL A 70 0.77 9.55 -5.79
CA VAL A 70 2.21 9.35 -5.59
C VAL A 70 2.52 7.86 -5.80
N PRO A 71 3.79 7.52 -6.08
CA PRO A 71 4.19 6.13 -6.24
C PRO A 71 3.73 5.23 -5.08
N PRO A 72 3.42 3.95 -5.37
CA PRO A 72 3.00 3.00 -4.35
C PRO A 72 4.10 2.83 -3.27
N PRO A 73 3.72 2.58 -2.01
CA PRO A 73 4.70 2.24 -0.99
C PRO A 73 5.38 0.91 -1.32
N PRO A 74 6.51 0.61 -0.68
CA PRO A 74 7.15 -0.71 -0.78
C PRO A 74 6.18 -1.81 -0.34
N ALA A 75 6.31 -3.00 -0.93
CA ALA A 75 5.39 -4.11 -0.68
C ALA A 75 5.37 -4.53 0.81
N ASN A 76 6.51 -4.48 1.49
CA ASN A 76 6.63 -4.75 2.93
C ASN A 76 6.09 -3.62 3.84
N GLN A 77 5.50 -2.56 3.28
CA GLN A 77 4.76 -1.52 4.00
C GLN A 77 3.29 -1.47 3.60
N THR A 78 2.84 -2.44 2.80
CA THR A 78 1.50 -2.48 2.23
C THR A 78 0.78 -3.75 2.62
N VAL A 79 -0.49 -3.63 3.01
CA VAL A 79 -1.34 -4.77 3.41
C VAL A 79 -2.54 -4.86 2.46
N LEU A 80 -2.72 -6.00 1.81
CA LEU A 80 -3.96 -6.31 1.09
C LEU A 80 -5.05 -6.70 2.10
N VAL A 81 -6.14 -5.95 2.14
CA VAL A 81 -7.22 -6.14 3.10
C VAL A 81 -8.50 -6.53 2.38
N GLU A 82 -9.08 -7.65 2.82
CA GLU A 82 -10.44 -8.08 2.47
C GLU A 82 -11.30 -7.95 3.74
N VAL A 83 -12.34 -7.12 3.68
CA VAL A 83 -13.23 -6.89 4.83
C VAL A 83 -14.11 -8.11 5.09
N ALA A 84 -14.62 -8.25 6.31
CA ALA A 84 -15.58 -9.31 6.63
C ALA A 84 -16.91 -9.14 5.84
N PRO A 85 -17.66 -10.22 5.54
CA PRO A 85 -18.81 -10.20 4.61
C PRO A 85 -19.95 -9.20 4.92
N ASP A 86 -20.08 -8.76 6.17
CA ASP A 86 -21.10 -7.80 6.61
C ASP A 86 -20.55 -6.37 6.80
N TYR A 87 -19.29 -6.16 6.43
CA TYR A 87 -18.59 -4.89 6.55
C TYR A 87 -18.28 -4.32 5.16
N GLY A 88 -18.21 -3.01 5.10
CA GLY A 88 -17.85 -2.28 3.89
C GLY A 88 -17.68 -0.81 4.23
N ILE A 89 -16.83 -0.15 3.46
CA ILE A 89 -16.46 1.25 3.73
C ILE A 89 -17.11 2.11 2.68
N ARG A 90 -17.85 3.13 3.11
CA ARG A 90 -18.49 4.06 2.17
C ARG A 90 -17.42 4.85 1.45
N GLN A 91 -17.60 5.07 0.15
CA GLN A 91 -16.60 5.75 -0.67
C GLN A 91 -16.23 7.15 -0.15
N GLU A 92 -17.20 7.86 0.43
CA GLU A 92 -17.01 9.18 1.05
C GLU A 92 -16.16 9.16 2.33
N ASP A 93 -16.09 8.02 3.02
CA ASP A 93 -15.30 7.85 4.25
C ASP A 93 -13.85 7.43 3.96
N ALA A 94 -13.52 7.07 2.71
CA ALA A 94 -12.22 6.51 2.33
C ALA A 94 -11.03 7.47 2.57
N SER A 95 -11.28 8.76 2.76
CA SER A 95 -10.27 9.77 3.11
C SER A 95 -9.87 9.75 4.60
N ASN A 96 -10.63 9.07 5.45
CA ASN A 96 -10.32 8.92 6.86
C ASN A 96 -9.14 7.97 7.10
N ILE A 97 -8.59 8.01 8.31
CA ILE A 97 -7.67 6.99 8.81
C ILE A 97 -8.50 5.84 9.37
N PHE A 98 -8.10 4.62 9.04
CA PHE A 98 -8.79 3.41 9.49
C PHE A 98 -7.88 2.58 10.38
N LEU A 99 -8.48 2.03 11.42
CA LEU A 99 -7.93 0.96 12.24
C LEU A 99 -8.40 -0.37 11.67
N VAL A 100 -7.46 -1.16 11.17
CA VAL A 100 -7.68 -2.49 10.58
C VAL A 100 -7.17 -3.54 11.56
N SER A 101 -8.05 -4.44 11.98
CA SER A 101 -7.70 -5.54 12.90
C SER A 101 -7.95 -6.89 12.26
N GLY A 102 -7.06 -7.84 12.51
CA GLY A 102 -7.21 -9.22 12.03
C GLY A 102 -5.93 -10.02 12.14
N GLN A 103 -5.97 -11.26 11.63
CA GLN A 103 -4.78 -12.09 11.51
C GLN A 103 -4.02 -11.69 10.24
N ILE A 104 -2.79 -11.20 10.40
CA ILE A 104 -1.91 -10.86 9.30
C ILE A 104 -1.21 -12.11 8.78
N ARG A 105 -1.12 -12.24 7.46
CA ARG A 105 -0.39 -13.30 6.76
C ARG A 105 0.63 -12.67 5.84
N ILE A 106 1.81 -13.26 5.77
CA ILE A 106 2.77 -12.91 4.71
C ILE A 106 2.26 -13.45 3.39
N THR A 107 2.32 -12.61 2.36
CA THR A 107 1.88 -12.94 1.01
C THR A 107 2.80 -12.26 0.01
N ALA A 108 2.59 -12.54 -1.28
CA ALA A 108 3.25 -11.82 -2.36
C ALA A 108 2.19 -11.53 -3.43
N GLN A 109 1.45 -10.44 -3.23
CA GLN A 109 0.30 -10.09 -4.07
C GLN A 109 0.61 -8.86 -4.91
N LYS A 110 0.38 -9.00 -6.21
CA LYS A 110 0.44 -7.89 -7.16
C LYS A 110 -0.98 -7.47 -7.52
N THR A 111 -1.26 -6.17 -7.43
CA THR A 111 -2.56 -5.58 -7.76
C THR A 111 -2.41 -4.61 -8.91
N GLY A 112 -3.53 -4.01 -9.36
CA GLY A 112 -3.51 -3.00 -10.42
C GLY A 112 -2.81 -1.69 -10.03
N ILE A 113 -2.65 -1.42 -8.72
CA ILE A 113 -2.17 -0.11 -8.22
C ILE A 113 -0.94 -0.21 -7.31
N GLY A 114 -0.53 -1.42 -6.93
CA GLY A 114 0.60 -1.64 -6.02
C GLY A 114 0.83 -3.11 -5.69
N GLU A 115 1.91 -3.37 -4.96
CA GLU A 115 2.28 -4.71 -4.48
C GLU A 115 2.19 -4.76 -2.95
N ALA A 116 1.84 -5.92 -2.40
CA ALA A 116 1.67 -6.10 -0.97
C ALA A 116 2.33 -7.40 -0.50
N SER A 117 3.14 -7.30 0.56
CA SER A 117 3.78 -8.44 1.21
C SER A 117 3.00 -8.97 2.41
N TYR A 118 1.89 -8.31 2.77
CA TYR A 118 0.99 -8.77 3.82
C TYR A 118 -0.45 -8.81 3.33
N SER A 119 -1.26 -9.66 3.96
CA SER A 119 -2.70 -9.67 3.79
C SER A 119 -3.43 -9.88 5.10
N ILE A 120 -4.63 -9.31 5.19
CA ILE A 120 -5.60 -9.58 6.26
C ILE A 120 -6.93 -9.90 5.58
N LYS A 121 -7.50 -11.06 5.90
CA LYS A 121 -8.83 -11.47 5.45
C LYS A 121 -9.82 -11.40 6.60
N ASN A 122 -11.10 -11.20 6.26
CA ASN A 122 -12.18 -11.00 7.23
C ASN A 122 -11.83 -9.91 8.24
N ALA A 123 -11.24 -8.81 7.76
CA ALA A 123 -10.74 -7.75 8.61
C ALA A 123 -11.88 -6.99 9.30
N MET A 124 -11.66 -6.62 10.56
CA MET A 124 -12.50 -5.67 11.30
C MET A 124 -11.97 -4.26 11.08
N ILE A 125 -12.85 -3.34 10.71
CA ILE A 125 -12.49 -1.98 10.33
C ILE A 125 -13.22 -0.98 11.22
N GLU A 126 -12.47 -0.02 11.75
CA GLU A 126 -12.98 1.12 12.52
C GLU A 126 -12.39 2.41 11.95
N ILE A 127 -13.16 3.50 11.94
CA ILE A 127 -12.58 4.82 11.70
C ILE A 127 -11.76 5.21 12.93
N TYR A 128 -10.53 5.67 12.72
CA TYR A 128 -9.70 6.21 13.80
C TYR A 128 -10.28 7.56 14.26
N ILE A 129 -10.61 7.64 15.55
CA ILE A 129 -11.08 8.86 16.22
C ILE A 129 -10.07 9.14 17.33
N GLU A 130 -9.58 10.38 17.39
CA GLU A 130 -8.67 10.85 18.46
C GLU A 130 -9.40 11.05 19.79
#